data_AF-A0A971XY40-F1
#
_entry.id   AF-A0A971XY40-F1
#
_cell.length_a   1.000
_cell.length_b   1.000
_cell.length_c   1.000
_cell.angle_alpha   90.00
_cell.angle_beta   90.00
_cell.angle_gamma   90.00
#
_symmetry.space_group_name_H-M   'P 1'
#
loop_
_entity.id
_entity.type
_entity.pdbx_description
1 polymer ?
#
loop_
_entity_poly.entity_id
_entity_poly.type
_entity_poly.pdbx_seq_one_letter_code
_entity_poly.pdbx_strand_id
1 'polypeptide(L)'
;MTAYSGGGAAVAAAAAARKRRLEEEEERLTPYTKEELAEGWEFKIVRSNTAIKGERFARLCAEEAENGWELVEKFDHNRIRFKRPIAKRANDHMAIIDPYRTRVGLSEGAFAAVILGIFLGIFLFIILLIGALG
;
A
#
# COMPACT_ATOMS: atom_id res chain seq x y z
N MET A 1 -9.25 19.85 -34.37
CA MET A 1 -9.40 19.68 -32.91
C MET A 1 -9.51 18.18 -32.64
N THR A 2 -8.38 17.48 -32.59
CA THR A 2 -8.34 16.01 -32.54
C THR A 2 -7.88 15.53 -31.16
N ALA A 3 -8.81 14.84 -30.51
CA ALA A 3 -8.77 14.02 -29.30
C ALA A 3 -7.40 13.80 -28.62
N TYR A 4 -7.24 14.40 -27.43
CA TYR A 4 -6.23 14.06 -26.43
C TYR A 4 -6.74 13.04 -25.39
N SER A 5 -7.77 12.23 -25.72
CA SER A 5 -8.45 11.35 -24.75
C SER A 5 -8.02 9.88 -24.74
N GLY A 6 -7.14 9.43 -25.66
CA GLY A 6 -6.76 8.02 -25.78
C GLY A 6 -5.67 7.55 -24.79
N GLY A 7 -4.79 8.45 -24.34
CA GLY A 7 -3.65 8.07 -23.50
C GLY A 7 -4.04 7.60 -22.09
N GLY A 8 -5.00 8.27 -21.45
CA GLY A 8 -5.42 7.96 -20.08
C GLY A 8 -6.09 6.59 -19.95
N ALA A 9 -6.94 6.22 -20.91
CA ALA A 9 -7.65 4.93 -20.90
C ALA A 9 -6.70 3.74 -21.11
N ALA A 10 -5.72 3.87 -22.02
CA ALA A 10 -4.72 2.83 -22.27
C ALA A 10 -3.79 2.61 -21.05
N VAL A 11 -3.39 3.69 -20.37
CA VAL A 11 -2.57 3.62 -19.15
C VAL A 11 -3.36 2.99 -17.99
N ALA A 12 -4.64 3.35 -17.82
CA ALA A 12 -5.51 2.76 -16.80
C ALA A 12 -5.72 1.25 -17.04
N ALA A 13 -5.92 0.83 -18.28
CA ALA A 13 -6.07 -0.58 -18.65
C ALA A 13 -4.78 -1.38 -18.38
N ALA A 14 -3.61 -0.82 -18.70
CA ALA A 14 -2.31 -1.45 -18.41
C ALA A 14 -2.06 -1.58 -16.90
N ALA A 15 -2.41 -0.56 -16.11
CA ALA A 15 -2.31 -0.60 -14.66
C ALA A 15 -3.23 -1.66 -14.03
N ALA A 16 -4.47 -1.76 -14.53
CA ALA A 16 -5.42 -2.79 -14.09
C ALA A 16 -4.95 -4.21 -14.43
N ALA A 17 -4.41 -4.42 -15.64
CA ALA A 17 -3.86 -5.70 -16.06
C ALA A 17 -2.65 -6.12 -15.20
N ARG A 18 -1.78 -5.16 -14.84
CA ARG A 18 -0.64 -5.42 -13.96
C ARG A 18 -1.08 -5.75 -12.54
N LYS A 19 -2.11 -5.07 -12.02
CA LYS A 19 -2.70 -5.37 -10.71
C LYS A 19 -3.28 -6.79 -10.67
N ARG A 20 -4.04 -7.19 -11.70
CA ARG A 20 -4.60 -8.54 -11.82
C ARG A 20 -3.53 -9.62 -11.85
N ARG A 21 -2.45 -9.43 -12.63
CA ARG A 21 -1.33 -10.39 -12.62
C ARG A 21 -0.69 -10.54 -11.25
N LEU A 22 -0.53 -9.45 -10.51
CA LEU A 22 0.03 -9.50 -9.16
C LEU A 22 -0.91 -10.19 -8.17
N GLU A 23 -2.22 -10.05 -8.35
CA GLU A 23 -3.25 -10.77 -7.59
C GLU A 23 -3.23 -12.28 -7.93
N GLU A 24 -3.16 -12.62 -9.22
CA GLU A 24 -3.05 -14.01 -9.70
C GLU A 24 -1.75 -14.69 -9.22
N GLU A 25 -0.61 -13.98 -9.25
CA GLU A 25 0.64 -14.47 -8.69
C GLU A 25 0.54 -14.68 -7.18
N GLU A 26 -0.16 -13.79 -6.48
CA GLU A 26 -0.39 -13.90 -5.04
C GLU A 26 -1.25 -15.13 -4.74
N GLU A 27 -2.37 -15.32 -5.44
CA GLU A 27 -3.22 -16.51 -5.31
C GLU A 27 -2.44 -17.81 -5.58
N ARG A 28 -1.57 -17.80 -6.60
CA ARG A 28 -0.74 -18.96 -6.94
C ARG A 28 0.34 -19.27 -5.90
N LEU A 29 0.87 -18.24 -5.23
CA LEU A 29 1.90 -18.37 -4.20
C LEU A 29 1.31 -18.61 -2.80
N THR A 30 -0.02 -18.60 -2.66
CA THR A 30 -0.73 -18.87 -1.40
C THR A 30 -1.62 -20.10 -1.41
N PRO A 31 -1.14 -21.29 -1.85
CA PRO A 31 -1.90 -22.50 -1.56
C PRO A 31 -1.73 -22.81 -0.07
N TYR A 32 -2.68 -22.38 0.76
CA TYR A 32 -2.73 -22.84 2.15
C TYR A 32 -3.35 -24.23 2.19
N THR A 33 -2.71 -25.15 2.89
CA THR A 33 -3.38 -26.40 3.25
C THR A 33 -4.43 -26.12 4.33
N LYS A 34 -5.45 -26.98 4.46
CA LYS A 34 -6.49 -26.78 5.48
C LYS A 34 -5.91 -26.81 6.88
N GLU A 35 -4.77 -27.47 7.05
CA GLU A 35 -3.99 -27.63 8.28
C GLU A 35 -3.21 -26.34 8.64
N GLU A 36 -2.75 -25.56 7.66
CA GLU A 36 -2.16 -24.23 7.88
C GLU A 36 -3.20 -23.16 8.20
N LEU A 37 -4.42 -23.35 7.69
CA LEU A 37 -5.61 -22.59 8.08
C LEU A 37 -6.27 -23.12 9.36
N ALA A 38 -5.83 -24.29 9.85
CA ALA A 38 -6.46 -24.97 10.97
C ALA A 38 -6.02 -24.36 12.30
N GLU A 39 -7.05 -23.97 13.05
CA GLU A 39 -7.08 -23.89 14.51
C GLU A 39 -6.29 -22.73 15.13
N GLY A 40 -6.75 -21.53 14.83
CA GLY A 40 -6.55 -20.39 15.72
C GLY A 40 -5.60 -19.33 15.20
N TRP A 41 -5.25 -19.33 13.92
CA TRP A 41 -4.45 -18.29 13.28
C TRP A 41 -5.23 -17.53 12.21
N GLU A 42 -4.91 -16.25 12.06
CA GLU A 42 -5.37 -15.40 10.98
C GLU A 42 -4.18 -14.71 10.32
N PHE A 43 -4.38 -14.31 9.06
CA PHE A 43 -3.33 -13.74 8.22
C PHE A 43 -3.80 -12.44 7.59
N LYS A 44 -2.86 -11.52 7.36
CA LYS A 44 -3.10 -10.34 6.54
C LYS A 44 -1.88 -9.96 5.73
N ILE A 45 -2.11 -9.22 4.66
CA ILE A 45 -1.05 -8.64 3.84
C ILE A 45 -1.20 -7.11 3.92
N VAL A 46 -0.19 -6.48 4.50
CA VAL A 46 -0.09 -5.03 4.56
C VAL A 46 0.56 -4.54 3.27
N ARG A 47 -0.10 -3.55 2.64
CA ARG A 47 0.30 -2.94 1.38
C ARG A 47 0.68 -1.47 1.55
N SER A 48 1.57 -0.97 0.70
CA SER A 48 1.91 0.45 0.64
C SER A 48 2.17 0.89 -0.80
N ASN A 49 1.82 2.13 -1.12
CA ASN A 49 2.17 2.77 -2.40
C ASN A 49 3.63 3.22 -2.46
N THR A 50 4.26 3.37 -1.29
CA THR A 50 5.66 3.79 -1.15
C THR A 50 6.47 2.69 -0.49
N ALA A 51 7.75 2.58 -0.83
CA ALA A 51 8.61 1.51 -0.33
C ALA A 51 8.74 1.51 1.21
N ILE A 52 8.48 0.35 1.82
CA ILE A 52 8.64 0.05 3.24
C ILE A 52 10.03 -0.56 3.43
N LYS A 53 10.99 0.27 3.84
CA LYS A 53 12.42 -0.09 4.02
C LYS A 53 12.97 0.58 5.29
N GLY A 54 14.05 0.02 5.83
CA GLY A 54 14.78 0.58 6.97
C GLY A 54 13.85 0.84 8.16
N GLU A 55 13.89 2.06 8.69
CA GLU A 55 13.07 2.48 9.84
C GLU A 55 11.57 2.28 9.62
N ARG A 56 11.05 2.52 8.42
CA ARG A 56 9.62 2.31 8.12
C ARG A 56 9.21 0.84 8.27
N PHE A 57 10.12 -0.09 7.94
CA PHE A 57 9.87 -1.51 8.10
C PHE A 57 9.89 -1.90 9.57
N ALA A 58 10.90 -1.45 10.33
CA ALA A 58 10.99 -1.70 11.76
C ALA A 58 9.76 -1.13 12.51
N ARG A 59 9.35 0.10 12.17
CA ARG A 59 8.16 0.74 12.73
C ARG A 59 6.88 -0.03 12.39
N LEU A 60 6.71 -0.46 11.14
CA LEU A 60 5.56 -1.29 10.77
C LEU A 60 5.51 -2.55 11.62
N CYS A 61 6.62 -3.28 11.73
CA CYS A 61 6.67 -4.49 12.55
C CYS A 61 6.32 -4.22 14.03
N ALA A 62 6.78 -3.08 14.59
CA ALA A 62 6.44 -2.69 15.96
C ALA A 62 4.93 -2.40 16.13
N GLU A 63 4.35 -1.58 15.24
CA GLU A 63 2.91 -1.25 15.24
C GLU A 63 2.03 -2.50 15.09
N GLU A 64 2.46 -3.45 14.25
CA GLU A 64 1.75 -4.71 14.05
C GLU A 64 1.90 -5.65 15.26
N ALA A 65 3.09 -5.72 15.85
CA ALA A 65 3.35 -6.54 17.04
C ALA A 65 2.54 -6.11 18.27
N GLU A 66 2.26 -4.82 18.44
CA GLU A 66 1.36 -4.31 19.50
C GLU A 66 -0.03 -4.95 19.45
N ASN A 67 -0.49 -5.28 18.24
CA ASN A 67 -1.78 -5.93 18.00
C ASN A 67 -1.68 -7.45 17.93
N GLY A 68 -0.51 -8.03 18.26
CA GLY A 68 -0.25 -9.46 18.24
C GLY A 68 0.04 -10.05 16.86
N TRP A 69 0.29 -9.20 15.85
CA TRP A 69 0.69 -9.65 14.53
C TRP A 69 2.19 -9.92 14.47
N GLU A 70 2.55 -11.09 13.95
CA GLU A 70 3.92 -11.54 13.76
C GLU A 70 4.25 -11.59 12.27
N LEU A 71 5.44 -11.10 11.90
CA LEU A 71 5.91 -11.14 10.53
C LEU A 71 6.06 -12.59 10.05
N VAL A 72 5.47 -12.90 8.90
CA VAL A 72 5.64 -14.20 8.23
C VAL A 72 6.60 -14.06 7.06
N GLU A 73 6.32 -13.10 6.19
CA GLU A 73 7.02 -13.01 4.91
C GLU A 73 7.01 -11.57 4.39
N LYS A 74 8.08 -11.19 3.69
CA LYS A 74 8.17 -9.93 2.94
C LYS A 74 8.26 -10.27 1.45
N PHE A 75 7.14 -10.15 0.73
CA PHE A 75 7.12 -10.39 -0.72
C PHE A 75 8.02 -9.43 -1.47
N ASP A 76 7.90 -8.15 -1.13
CA ASP A 76 8.63 -7.06 -1.76
C ASP A 76 8.66 -5.83 -0.83
N HIS A 77 8.99 -4.66 -1.37
CA HIS A 77 9.04 -3.42 -0.59
C HIS A 77 7.67 -2.83 -0.27
N ASN A 78 6.60 -3.40 -0.79
CA ASN A 78 5.27 -2.82 -0.76
C ASN A 78 4.23 -3.82 -0.23
N ARG A 79 4.56 -5.10 -0.07
CA ARG A 79 3.68 -6.17 0.42
C ARG A 79 4.38 -7.02 1.47
N ILE A 80 3.80 -7.08 2.66
CA ILE A 80 4.35 -7.82 3.81
C ILE A 80 3.21 -8.62 4.46
N ARG A 81 3.44 -9.91 4.69
CA ARG A 81 2.49 -10.83 5.33
C ARG A 81 2.76 -10.95 6.83
N PHE A 82 1.67 -10.91 7.58
CA PHE A 82 1.67 -11.17 9.01
C PHE A 82 0.70 -12.31 9.35
N LYS A 83 0.93 -12.96 10.49
CA LYS A 83 0.02 -13.92 11.13
C LYS A 83 -0.27 -13.49 12.56
N ARG A 84 -1.41 -13.88 13.10
CA ARG A 84 -1.80 -13.59 14.48
C ARG A 84 -2.69 -14.70 15.04
N PRO A 85 -2.60 -15.05 16.34
CA PRO A 85 -3.58 -15.94 16.95
C PRO A 85 -4.95 -15.27 17.06
N ILE A 86 -6.03 -15.95 16.68
CA ILE A 86 -7.43 -15.49 16.79
C ILE A 86 -7.78 -15.10 18.24
N ALA A 87 -7.17 -15.73 19.24
CA ALA A 87 -7.35 -15.38 20.65
C ALA A 87 -7.01 -13.91 20.95
N LYS A 88 -6.12 -13.28 20.16
CA LYS A 88 -5.76 -11.86 20.33
C LYS A 88 -6.91 -10.91 19.96
N ARG A 89 -7.91 -11.37 19.18
CA ARG A 89 -9.09 -10.57 18.82
C ARG A 89 -9.86 -10.02 20.02
N ALA A 90 -9.83 -10.74 21.14
CA ALA A 90 -10.49 -10.31 22.37
C ALA A 90 -10.02 -8.91 22.82
N ASN A 91 -8.80 -8.51 22.48
CA ASN A 91 -8.21 -7.22 22.86
C ASN A 91 -8.27 -6.17 21.74
N ASP A 92 -8.87 -6.48 20.58
CA ASP A 92 -8.90 -5.55 19.43
C ASP A 92 -9.62 -4.24 19.76
N HIS A 93 -10.59 -4.28 20.67
CA HIS A 93 -11.30 -3.10 21.15
C HIS A 93 -10.42 -2.12 21.95
N MET A 94 -9.25 -2.54 22.41
CA MET A 94 -8.27 -1.71 23.12
C MET A 94 -7.17 -1.17 22.20
N ALA A 95 -7.18 -1.55 20.92
CA ALA A 95 -6.13 -1.20 19.99
C ALA A 95 -6.16 0.30 19.63
N ILE A 96 -4.99 0.94 19.67
CA ILE A 96 -4.81 2.34 19.23
C ILE A 96 -4.85 2.44 17.70
N ILE A 97 -4.30 1.43 17.03
CA ILE A 97 -4.25 1.32 15.57
C ILE A 97 -5.17 0.17 15.18
N ASP A 98 -5.99 0.37 14.15
CA ASP A 98 -6.87 -0.68 13.58
C ASP A 98 -6.06 -1.97 13.29
N PRO A 99 -6.32 -3.06 14.03
CA PRO A 99 -5.60 -4.32 13.86
C PRO A 99 -5.78 -4.94 12.47
N TYR A 100 -6.82 -4.57 11.73
CA TYR A 100 -7.12 -5.12 10.42
C TYR A 100 -6.75 -4.20 9.26
N ARG A 101 -6.02 -3.11 9.52
CA ARG A 101 -5.50 -2.26 8.44
C ARG A 101 -4.64 -3.09 7.49
N THR A 102 -4.89 -2.93 6.19
CA THR A 102 -4.14 -3.59 5.11
C THR A 102 -3.42 -2.60 4.22
N ARG A 103 -3.53 -1.29 4.48
CA ARG A 103 -2.83 -0.24 3.75
C ARG A 103 -2.15 0.74 4.71
N VAL A 104 -0.89 1.07 4.41
CA VAL A 104 -0.10 2.04 5.17
C VAL A 104 0.54 3.08 4.26
N GLY A 105 0.79 4.27 4.80
CA GLY A 105 1.30 5.42 4.05
C GLY A 105 0.19 6.18 3.31
N LEU A 106 0.59 6.99 2.33
CA LEU A 106 -0.33 7.83 1.56
C LEU A 106 -1.28 6.98 0.71
N SER A 107 -2.56 7.34 0.71
CA SER A 107 -3.54 6.80 -0.24
C SER A 107 -3.12 7.15 -1.68
N GLU A 108 -3.62 6.38 -2.66
CA GLU A 108 -3.29 6.62 -4.07
C GLU A 108 -3.68 8.05 -4.49
N GLY A 109 -4.86 8.51 -4.06
CA GLY A 109 -5.34 9.87 -4.31
C GLY A 109 -4.49 10.96 -3.63
N ALA A 110 -4.10 10.75 -2.36
CA ALA A 110 -3.26 11.71 -1.65
C ALA A 110 -1.86 11.81 -2.28
N PHE A 111 -1.28 10.68 -2.68
CA PHE A 111 0.00 10.65 -3.38
C PHE A 111 -0.07 11.37 -4.73
N ALA A 112 -1.12 11.12 -5.52
CA ALA A 112 -1.35 11.82 -6.78
C ALA A 112 -1.54 13.33 -6.60
N ALA A 113 -2.30 13.74 -5.57
CA ALA A 113 -2.53 15.15 -5.25
C ALA A 113 -1.24 15.89 -4.87
N VAL A 114 -0.37 15.26 -4.06
CA VAL A 114 0.94 15.83 -3.70
C VAL A 114 1.79 16.05 -4.95
N ILE A 115 1.88 15.05 -5.83
CA ILE A 115 2.65 15.16 -7.08
C ILE A 115 2.09 16.29 -7.96
N LEU A 116 0.76 16.31 -8.16
CA LEU A 116 0.10 17.35 -8.95
C LEU A 116 0.36 18.74 -8.36
N GLY A 117 0.28 18.89 -7.04
CA GLY A 117 0.57 20.14 -6.34
C GLY A 117 2.00 20.62 -6.54
N ILE A 118 2.99 19.72 -6.52
CA ILE A 118 4.40 20.06 -6.80
C ILE A 118 4.55 20.58 -8.23
N PHE A 119 3.98 19.89 -9.22
CA PHE A 119 4.06 20.33 -10.62
C PHE A 119 3.40 21.68 -10.85
N LEU A 120 2.20 21.90 -10.30
CA LEU A 120 1.50 23.18 -10.37
C LEU A 120 2.30 24.29 -9.68
N GLY A 121 2.89 24.01 -8.52
CA GLY A 121 3.72 24.96 -7.78
C GLY A 121 4.96 25.38 -8.57
N ILE A 122 5.70 24.42 -9.14
CA ILE A 122 6.88 24.69 -9.98
C ILE A 122 6.47 25.50 -11.23
N PHE A 123 5.36 25.12 -11.87
CA PHE A 123 4.87 25.81 -13.06
C PHE A 123 4.53 27.28 -12.77
N LEU A 124 3.79 27.55 -11.68
CA LEU A 124 3.47 28.91 -11.25
C LEU A 124 4.72 29.70 -10.87
N PHE A 125 5.67 29.06 -10.18
CA PHE A 125 6.94 29.69 -9.80
C PHE A 125 7.75 30.13 -11.02
N ILE A 126 7.82 29.30 -12.07
CA ILE A 126 8.49 29.65 -13.33
C ILE A 126 7.80 30.83 -14.03
N ILE A 127 6.46 30.83 -14.08
CA ILE A 127 5.71 31.96 -14.67
C ILE A 127 6.03 33.26 -13.95
N LEU A 128 6.02 33.25 -12.61
CA LEU A 128 6.31 34.43 -11.80
C LEU A 128 7.76 34.91 -11.98
N LEU A 129 8.73 33.99 -12.07
CA LEU A 129 10.13 34.33 -12.34
C LEU A 129 10.31 34.99 -13.69
N ILE A 130 9.70 34.44 -14.75
CA ILE A 130 9.78 35.01 -16.10
C ILE A 130 9.14 36.40 -16.11
N GLY A 131 7.96 36.55 -15.49
CA GLY A 131 7.28 37.85 -15.40
C GLY A 131 7.99 38.89 -14.53
N ALA A 132 8.88 38.49 -13.62
CA ALA A 132 9.69 39.40 -12.82
C ALA A 132 11.02 39.79 -13.49
N LEU A 133 11.49 39.01 -14.47
CA LEU A 133 12.77 39.18 -15.17
C LEU A 133 12.62 39.78 -16.58
N GLY A 134 11.41 39.83 -17.13
CA GLY A 134 11.07 40.45 -18.42
C GLY A 134 10.33 41.77 -18.24
#